data_AF-A0A1J4X2N7-F1
#
_entry.id   AF-A0A1J4X2N7-F1
#
_cell.length_a   1.000
_cell.length_b   1.000
_cell.length_c   1.000
_cell.angle_alpha   90.00
_cell.angle_beta   90.00
_cell.angle_gamma   90.00
#
_symmetry.space_group_name_H-M   'P 1'
#
loop_
_entity.id
_entity.type
_entity.pdbx_description
1 polymer ?
#
loop_
_entity_poly.entity_id
_entity_poly.type
_entity_poly.pdbx_seq_one_letter_code
_entity_poly.pdbx_strand_id
1 'polypeptide(L)'
;MKRLFPLVLLTLILVGCGSKTVVLSLTFDVEDSVQRTVLLEEAKKVIDRRLSRFEDATPSSMMVNNQDDGSVQLSFDVQNDEARKILVDELLTPYSMRVMTAGTGTGDLFVEEVGWFNDTGITQRQIVWTEGNSDQNGKGVVRLVFSEEGHAMLSEVFSNHQGGELGLFVHDRLMARMPIDSGEPKEEIIIAGIPVPDMAGIFADDVNVGTHVTFSLP
;
A
#
# COMPACT_ATOMS: atom_id res chain seq x y z
N MET A 1 8.24 -19.15 73.68
CA MET A 1 7.84 -19.54 72.30
C MET A 1 6.57 -18.79 71.92
N LYS A 2 6.61 -17.99 70.85
CA LYS A 2 5.52 -17.75 69.88
C LYS A 2 5.96 -16.59 68.97
N ARG A 3 6.41 -16.96 67.77
CA ARG A 3 6.71 -16.06 66.66
C ARG A 3 5.39 -15.62 66.04
N LEU A 4 5.22 -14.33 65.76
CA LEU A 4 4.16 -13.83 64.88
C LEU A 4 4.81 -12.87 63.89
N PHE A 5 4.99 -13.38 62.67
CA PHE A 5 5.33 -12.65 61.46
C PHE A 5 4.14 -11.76 61.04
N PRO A 6 4.33 -10.48 60.69
CA PRO A 6 3.35 -9.77 59.89
C PRO A 6 3.67 -9.96 58.40
N LEU A 7 2.61 -10.34 57.70
CA LEU A 7 2.44 -10.51 56.26
C LEU A 7 2.96 -9.30 55.48
N VAL A 8 3.88 -9.53 54.54
CA VAL A 8 4.18 -8.58 53.45
C VAL A 8 3.04 -8.71 52.44
N LEU A 9 2.13 -7.74 52.44
CA LEU A 9 1.08 -7.62 51.43
C LEU A 9 1.73 -7.09 50.15
N LEU A 10 2.12 -8.00 49.26
CA LEU A 10 2.63 -7.69 47.93
C LEU A 10 1.44 -7.27 47.05
N THR A 11 1.15 -5.97 47.00
CA THR A 11 0.22 -5.40 46.02
C THR A 11 0.86 -5.48 44.64
N LEU A 12 0.52 -6.54 43.90
CA LEU A 12 0.65 -6.61 42.45
C LEU A 12 -0.16 -5.46 41.86
N ILE A 13 0.51 -4.35 41.51
CA ILE A 13 -0.06 -3.33 40.65
C ILE A 13 -0.13 -3.97 39.26
N LEU A 14 -1.29 -4.53 38.90
CA LEU A 14 -1.63 -4.76 37.51
C LEU A 14 -1.65 -3.38 36.85
N VAL A 15 -0.55 -3.00 36.20
CA VAL A 15 -0.57 -1.97 35.19
C VAL A 15 -1.45 -2.55 34.08
N GLY A 16 -2.69 -2.08 34.00
CA GLY A 16 -3.57 -2.44 32.90
C GLY A 16 -2.90 -1.99 31.59
N CYS A 17 -2.33 -2.92 30.85
CA CYS A 17 -2.11 -2.80 29.41
C CYS A 17 -3.49 -2.74 28.75
N GLY A 18 -4.15 -1.59 28.83
CA GLY A 18 -5.37 -1.34 28.06
C GLY A 18 -4.97 -1.18 26.60
N SER A 19 -5.56 -1.98 25.72
CA SER A 19 -5.57 -1.66 24.29
C SER A 19 -6.10 -0.24 24.12
N LYS A 20 -5.50 0.52 23.19
CA LYS A 20 -6.03 1.83 22.80
C LYS A 20 -6.68 1.69 21.43
N THR A 21 -7.89 2.19 21.33
CA THR A 21 -8.67 2.20 20.10
C THR A 21 -8.09 3.21 19.12
N VAL A 22 -7.80 2.75 17.91
CA VAL A 22 -7.56 3.56 16.72
C VAL A 22 -8.91 3.86 16.10
N VAL A 23 -9.11 5.11 15.67
CA VAL A 23 -10.27 5.53 14.88
C VAL A 23 -9.74 6.29 13.67
N LEU A 24 -10.12 5.84 12.47
CA LEU A 24 -9.74 6.45 11.19
C LEU A 24 -11.00 6.72 10.37
N SER A 25 -11.01 7.83 9.64
CA SER A 25 -11.98 8.12 8.60
C SER A 25 -11.39 7.79 7.22
N LEU A 26 -12.12 6.99 6.44
CA LEU A 26 -11.76 6.55 5.09
C LEU A 26 -12.68 7.26 4.09
N THR A 27 -12.10 7.95 3.13
CA THR A 27 -12.80 8.51 1.96
C THR A 27 -12.36 7.75 0.72
N PHE A 28 -13.32 7.40 -0.14
CA PHE A 28 -13.09 6.61 -1.35
C PHE A 28 -13.22 7.47 -2.60
N ASP A 29 -12.18 7.48 -3.43
CA ASP A 29 -12.17 8.13 -4.75
C ASP A 29 -12.61 7.14 -5.84
N VAL A 30 -13.80 6.56 -5.64
CA VAL A 30 -14.51 5.74 -6.62
C VAL A 30 -16.01 5.98 -6.49
N GLU A 31 -16.72 5.95 -7.61
CA GLU A 31 -18.19 6.16 -7.62
C GLU A 31 -18.95 4.85 -7.37
N ASP A 32 -18.43 3.72 -7.84
CA ASP A 32 -19.11 2.43 -7.77
C ASP A 32 -19.13 1.84 -6.35
N SER A 33 -20.32 1.47 -5.88
CA SER A 33 -20.52 0.98 -4.50
C SER A 33 -19.96 -0.42 -4.26
N VAL A 34 -19.84 -1.24 -5.31
CA VAL A 34 -19.20 -2.57 -5.21
C VAL A 34 -17.70 -2.37 -5.03
N GLN A 35 -17.07 -1.49 -5.81
CA GLN A 35 -15.66 -1.12 -5.67
C GLN A 35 -15.37 -0.53 -4.29
N ARG A 36 -16.23 0.34 -3.74
CA ARG A 36 -16.07 0.84 -2.35
C ARG A 36 -16.03 -0.28 -1.34
N THR A 37 -16.90 -1.28 -1.49
CA THR A 37 -16.94 -2.45 -0.59
C THR A 37 -15.65 -3.27 -0.71
N VAL A 38 -15.16 -3.47 -1.93
CA VAL A 38 -13.87 -4.15 -2.18
C VAL A 38 -12.71 -3.38 -1.53
N LEU A 39 -12.61 -2.07 -1.78
CA LEU A 39 -11.56 -1.20 -1.21
C LEU A 39 -11.60 -1.16 0.31
N LEU A 40 -12.78 -1.22 0.94
CA LEU A 40 -12.89 -1.30 2.39
C LEU A 40 -12.30 -2.60 2.94
N GLU A 41 -12.57 -3.74 2.29
CA GLU A 41 -11.99 -5.03 2.68
C GLU A 41 -10.48 -5.07 2.41
N GLU A 42 -10.02 -4.51 1.29
CA GLU A 42 -8.59 -4.35 0.99
C GLU A 42 -7.91 -3.46 2.04
N ALA A 43 -8.52 -2.34 2.44
CA ALA A 43 -7.99 -1.45 3.48
C ALA A 43 -7.82 -2.16 4.83
N LYS A 44 -8.78 -3.01 5.22
CA LYS A 44 -8.65 -3.86 6.43
C LYS A 44 -7.45 -4.82 6.31
N LYS A 45 -7.29 -5.49 5.16
CA LYS A 45 -6.14 -6.38 4.91
C LYS A 45 -4.81 -5.61 4.95
N VAL A 46 -4.76 -4.40 4.39
CA VAL A 46 -3.57 -3.53 4.44
C VAL A 46 -3.21 -3.24 5.90
N ILE A 47 -4.19 -2.87 6.72
CA ILE A 47 -4.00 -2.61 8.16
C ILE A 47 -3.49 -3.86 8.87
N ASP A 48 -4.13 -5.02 8.66
CA ASP A 48 -3.72 -6.29 9.27
C ASP A 48 -2.29 -6.68 8.87
N ARG A 49 -1.93 -6.56 7.58
CA ARG A 49 -0.57 -6.84 7.11
C ARG A 49 0.45 -5.93 7.76
N ARG A 50 0.19 -4.61 7.81
CA ARG A 50 1.10 -3.63 8.43
C ARG A 50 1.27 -3.83 9.93
N LEU A 51 0.23 -4.30 10.63
CA LEU A 51 0.30 -4.63 12.05
C LEU A 51 0.96 -5.97 12.31
N SER A 52 0.80 -6.97 11.44
CA SER A 52 1.32 -8.33 11.65
C SER A 52 2.86 -8.43 11.73
N ARG A 53 3.59 -7.40 11.30
CA ARG A 53 5.05 -7.31 11.49
C ARG A 53 5.49 -6.94 12.91
N PHE A 54 4.54 -6.58 13.78
CA PHE A 54 4.79 -6.25 15.18
C PHE A 54 4.16 -7.29 16.11
N GLU A 55 4.85 -7.59 17.20
CA GLU A 55 4.33 -8.46 18.26
C GLU A 55 3.10 -7.82 18.93
N ASP A 56 2.08 -8.63 19.18
CA ASP A 56 0.81 -8.27 19.84
C ASP A 56 0.08 -7.05 19.23
N ALA A 57 0.24 -6.83 17.93
CA ALA A 57 -0.33 -5.66 17.24
C ALA A 57 -1.56 -5.97 16.37
N THR A 58 -1.80 -7.24 16.02
CA THR A 58 -2.94 -7.62 15.19
C THR A 58 -4.27 -7.38 15.95
N PRO A 59 -5.22 -6.63 15.38
CA PRO A 59 -6.49 -6.38 16.03
C PRO A 59 -7.35 -7.64 16.01
N SER A 60 -8.11 -7.87 17.08
CA SER A 60 -9.05 -9.00 17.14
C SER A 60 -10.26 -8.81 16.20
N SER A 61 -10.62 -7.56 15.94
CA SER A 61 -11.70 -7.16 15.05
C SER A 61 -11.56 -5.70 14.66
N MET A 62 -12.15 -5.34 13.51
CA MET A 62 -12.33 -3.95 13.10
C MET A 62 -13.82 -3.66 12.95
N MET A 63 -14.28 -2.58 13.59
CA MET A 63 -15.66 -2.11 13.47
C MET A 63 -15.74 -1.05 12.38
N VAL A 64 -16.80 -1.12 11.58
CA VAL A 64 -17.07 -0.24 10.43
C VAL A 64 -18.35 0.53 10.72
N ASN A 65 -18.30 1.86 10.61
CA ASN A 65 -19.47 2.72 10.71
C ASN A 65 -19.55 3.66 9.50
N ASN A 66 -20.55 3.45 8.64
CA ASN A 66 -20.80 4.33 7.48
C ASN A 66 -21.34 5.67 7.95
N GLN A 67 -20.77 6.76 7.44
CA GLN A 67 -21.21 8.12 7.76
C GLN A 67 -22.16 8.66 6.68
N ASP A 68 -22.95 9.67 7.04
CA ASP A 68 -23.93 10.28 6.13
C ASP A 68 -23.27 11.04 4.95
N ASP A 69 -22.01 11.46 5.11
CA ASP A 69 -21.21 12.14 4.08
C ASP A 69 -20.56 11.18 3.07
N GLY A 70 -20.80 9.87 3.21
CA GLY A 70 -20.23 8.84 2.36
C GLY A 70 -18.83 8.36 2.77
N SER A 71 -18.24 8.93 3.82
CA SER A 71 -17.03 8.39 4.46
C SER A 71 -17.35 7.17 5.33
N VAL A 72 -16.31 6.42 5.66
CA VAL A 72 -16.39 5.26 6.55
C VAL A 72 -15.47 5.46 7.74
N GLN A 73 -16.02 5.37 8.95
CA GLN A 73 -15.22 5.32 10.16
C GLN A 73 -14.84 3.87 10.46
N LEU A 74 -13.54 3.60 10.51
CA LEU A 74 -12.97 2.30 10.89
C LEU A 74 -12.34 2.43 12.27
N SER A 75 -12.72 1.55 13.20
CA SER A 75 -12.16 1.54 14.56
C SER A 75 -11.74 0.16 15.02
N PHE A 76 -10.58 0.07 15.66
CA PHE A 76 -10.00 -1.20 16.12
C PHE A 76 -8.99 -0.98 17.24
N ASP A 77 -8.74 -2.02 18.02
CA ASP A 77 -7.86 -1.97 19.19
C ASP A 77 -6.47 -2.51 18.86
N VAL A 78 -5.43 -1.74 19.21
CA VAL A 78 -4.02 -2.16 19.09
C VAL A 78 -3.35 -2.05 20.46
N GLN A 79 -2.83 -3.17 20.97
CA GLN A 79 -2.16 -3.21 22.28
C GLN A 79 -0.77 -2.58 22.22
N ASN A 80 -0.04 -2.82 21.14
CA ASN A 80 1.29 -2.28 20.93
C ASN A 80 1.25 -0.78 20.57
N ASP A 81 1.66 0.06 21.51
CA ASP A 81 1.64 1.53 21.40
C ASP A 81 2.55 2.06 20.26
N GLU A 82 3.66 1.38 19.98
CA GLU A 82 4.59 1.75 18.90
C GLU A 82 4.01 1.36 17.53
N ALA A 83 3.55 0.11 17.40
CA ALA A 83 2.91 -0.39 16.18
C ALA A 83 1.74 0.50 15.75
N ARG A 84 0.92 0.94 16.72
CA ARG A 84 -0.18 1.87 16.47
C ARG A 84 0.30 3.19 15.86
N LYS A 85 1.33 3.82 16.45
CA LYS A 85 1.83 5.12 15.97
C LYS A 85 2.39 5.00 14.56
N ILE A 86 3.18 3.95 14.31
CA ILE A 86 3.77 3.69 13.00
C ILE A 86 2.66 3.42 11.97
N LEU A 87 1.67 2.58 12.30
CA LEU A 87 0.55 2.32 11.40
C LEU A 87 -0.18 3.61 11.03
N VAL A 88 -0.55 4.44 12.01
CA VAL A 88 -1.29 5.68 11.75
C VAL A 88 -0.46 6.61 10.88
N ASP A 89 0.82 6.78 11.17
CA ASP A 89 1.73 7.61 10.35
C ASP A 89 1.82 7.11 8.89
N GLU A 90 1.99 5.80 8.70
CA GLU A 90 2.05 5.19 7.37
C GLU A 90 0.73 5.25 6.60
N LEU A 91 -0.43 5.24 7.27
CA LEU A 91 -1.74 5.34 6.62
C LEU A 91 -2.09 6.78 6.25
N LEU A 92 -1.68 7.75 7.07
CA LEU A 92 -1.90 9.17 6.81
C LEU A 92 -0.91 9.75 5.80
N THR A 93 0.23 9.08 5.57
CA THR A 93 1.19 9.47 4.54
C THR A 93 0.58 9.26 3.15
N PRO A 94 0.52 10.30 2.29
CA PRO A 94 0.00 10.16 0.94
C PRO A 94 0.75 9.07 0.16
N TYR A 95 0.00 8.20 -0.51
CA TYR A 95 0.58 7.22 -1.40
C TYR A 95 1.27 7.91 -2.58
N SER A 96 2.45 7.41 -2.94
CA SER A 96 3.23 7.93 -4.07
C SER A 96 3.66 6.76 -4.93
N MET A 97 3.20 6.76 -6.18
CA MET A 97 3.67 5.84 -7.19
C MET A 97 4.04 6.61 -8.44
N ARG A 98 5.19 6.30 -9.03
CA ARG A 98 5.70 6.98 -10.23
C ARG A 98 6.22 5.97 -11.23
N VAL A 99 5.98 6.26 -12.51
CA VAL A 99 6.64 5.58 -13.61
C VAL A 99 7.76 6.49 -14.10
N MET A 100 8.97 5.94 -14.19
CA MET A 100 10.16 6.70 -14.58
C MET A 100 10.92 5.95 -15.68
N THR A 101 11.72 6.64 -16.48
CA THR A 101 12.59 6.01 -17.49
C THR A 101 14.05 6.07 -17.05
N ALA A 102 14.84 5.06 -17.38
CA ALA A 102 16.27 5.09 -17.10
C ALA A 102 16.94 6.24 -17.86
N GLY A 103 17.71 7.05 -17.14
CA GLY A 103 18.42 8.21 -17.65
C GLY A 103 19.86 7.88 -18.08
N THR A 104 20.38 8.66 -19.03
CA THR A 104 21.81 8.65 -19.38
C THR A 104 22.48 9.87 -18.76
N GLY A 105 23.30 9.68 -17.73
CA GLY A 105 23.92 10.77 -16.99
C GLY A 105 23.21 11.05 -15.67
N THR A 106 22.75 12.29 -15.44
CA THR A 106 21.99 12.69 -14.25
C THR A 106 20.49 12.58 -14.48
N GLY A 107 19.71 12.34 -13.42
CA GLY A 107 18.25 12.31 -13.49
C GLY A 107 17.59 12.80 -12.21
N ASP A 108 16.30 12.51 -12.07
CA ASP A 108 15.47 12.96 -10.94
C ASP A 108 15.64 12.08 -9.70
N LEU A 109 15.91 10.78 -9.89
CA LEU A 109 16.11 9.82 -8.82
C LEU A 109 17.27 8.87 -9.11
N PHE A 110 18.20 8.73 -8.17
CA PHE A 110 19.31 7.79 -8.26
C PHE A 110 19.00 6.52 -7.48
N VAL A 111 19.17 5.36 -8.12
CA VAL A 111 19.08 4.04 -7.51
C VAL A 111 20.47 3.41 -7.52
N GLU A 112 20.96 3.03 -6.35
CA GLU A 112 22.27 2.36 -6.22
C GLU A 112 22.32 1.11 -7.10
N GLU A 113 23.48 0.84 -7.71
CA GLU A 113 23.73 -0.27 -8.64
C GLU A 113 22.94 -0.26 -9.96
N VAL A 114 21.91 0.58 -10.10
CA VAL A 114 21.09 0.67 -11.32
C VAL A 114 21.38 1.94 -12.11
N GLY A 115 21.44 3.09 -11.44
CA GLY A 115 21.68 4.39 -12.08
C GLY A 115 20.55 5.39 -11.87
N TRP A 116 20.49 6.38 -12.75
CA TRP A 116 19.53 7.48 -12.68
C TRP A 116 18.24 7.16 -13.43
N PHE A 117 17.13 7.68 -12.91
CA PHE A 117 15.81 7.63 -13.52
C PHE A 117 15.25 9.05 -13.66
N ASN A 118 14.54 9.28 -14.76
CA ASN A 118 13.85 10.53 -15.09
C ASN A 118 12.34 10.36 -14.97
N ASP A 119 11.68 11.33 -14.37
CA ASP A 119 10.23 11.32 -14.18
C ASP A 119 9.50 11.42 -15.53
N THR A 120 8.46 10.61 -15.70
CA THR A 120 7.61 10.66 -16.91
C THR A 120 6.35 11.50 -16.70
N GLY A 121 6.08 11.94 -15.47
CA GLY A 121 4.83 12.57 -15.07
C GLY A 121 3.68 11.59 -14.82
N ILE A 122 3.84 10.30 -15.16
CA ILE A 122 2.84 9.27 -14.88
C ILE A 122 2.92 8.88 -13.40
N THR A 123 1.82 9.06 -12.69
CA THR A 123 1.68 8.79 -11.26
C THR A 123 0.52 7.82 -10.98
N GLN A 124 0.28 7.51 -9.70
CA GLN A 124 -0.91 6.77 -9.28
C GLN A 124 -2.23 7.38 -9.79
N ARG A 125 -2.28 8.70 -10.03
CA ARG A 125 -3.48 9.39 -10.51
C ARG A 125 -3.95 8.92 -11.89
N GLN A 126 -3.03 8.40 -12.69
CA GLN A 126 -3.35 7.89 -14.02
C GLN A 126 -3.83 6.43 -13.98
N ILE A 127 -3.87 5.78 -12.81
CA ILE A 127 -4.30 4.39 -12.64
C ILE A 127 -5.77 4.34 -12.28
N VAL A 128 -6.51 3.52 -13.01
CA VAL A 128 -7.90 3.20 -12.76
C VAL A 128 -8.02 2.03 -11.80
N TRP A 129 -7.17 1.02 -11.97
CA TRP A 129 -7.19 -0.18 -11.14
C TRP A 129 -5.90 -0.98 -11.27
N THR A 130 -5.59 -1.78 -10.26
CA THR A 130 -4.49 -2.75 -10.28
C THR A 130 -5.03 -4.16 -10.03
N GLU A 131 -4.64 -5.10 -10.87
CA GLU A 131 -5.05 -6.50 -10.79
C GLU A 131 -3.87 -7.40 -10.42
N GLY A 132 -4.05 -8.27 -9.42
CA GLY A 132 -3.11 -9.34 -9.09
C GLY A 132 -3.67 -10.70 -9.52
N ASN A 133 -2.94 -11.42 -10.38
CA ASN A 133 -3.34 -12.71 -10.95
C ASN A 133 -2.18 -13.72 -10.94
N SER A 134 -2.42 -14.93 -11.44
CA SER A 134 -1.38 -15.93 -11.71
C SER A 134 -1.18 -16.14 -13.21
N ASP A 135 0.06 -16.33 -13.65
CA ASP A 135 0.38 -16.80 -14.99
C ASP A 135 0.16 -18.33 -15.14
N GLN A 136 0.37 -18.83 -16.36
CA GLN A 136 0.24 -20.25 -16.68
C GLN A 136 1.24 -21.16 -15.93
N ASN A 137 2.29 -20.58 -15.35
CA ASN A 137 3.33 -21.29 -14.60
C ASN A 137 3.10 -21.19 -13.07
N GLY A 138 1.97 -20.62 -12.64
CA GLY A 138 1.65 -20.41 -11.23
C GLY A 138 2.44 -19.27 -10.56
N LYS A 139 3.12 -18.42 -11.34
CA LYS A 139 3.77 -17.20 -10.83
C LYS A 139 2.77 -16.07 -10.76
N GLY A 140 2.97 -15.13 -9.84
CA GLY A 140 2.16 -13.93 -9.77
C GLY A 140 2.41 -12.97 -10.94
N VAL A 141 1.35 -12.26 -11.33
CA VAL A 141 1.36 -11.20 -12.33
C VAL A 141 0.56 -10.03 -11.79
N VAL A 142 1.11 -8.83 -11.87
CA VAL A 142 0.39 -7.58 -11.62
C VAL A 142 0.13 -6.87 -12.94
N ARG A 143 -1.11 -6.40 -13.15
CA ARG A 143 -1.50 -5.57 -14.28
C ARG A 143 -1.98 -4.22 -13.76
N LEU A 144 -1.32 -3.16 -14.19
CA LEU A 144 -1.70 -1.77 -13.90
C LEU A 144 -2.57 -1.27 -15.06
N VAL A 145 -3.84 -0.97 -14.75
CA VAL A 145 -4.83 -0.48 -15.70
C VAL A 145 -4.87 1.03 -15.64
N PHE A 146 -4.57 1.69 -16.75
CA PHE A 146 -4.50 3.14 -16.85
C PHE A 146 -5.82 3.74 -17.32
N SER A 147 -6.01 5.02 -17.02
CA SER A 147 -7.05 5.86 -17.63
C SER A 147 -6.68 6.16 -19.10
N GLU A 148 -7.61 6.70 -19.88
CA GLU A 148 -7.32 7.15 -21.26
C GLU A 148 -6.16 8.16 -21.32
N GLU A 149 -6.12 9.10 -20.37
CA GLU A 149 -4.99 10.03 -20.21
C GLU A 149 -3.69 9.26 -19.90
N GLY A 150 -3.75 8.32 -18.95
CA GLY A 150 -2.62 7.47 -18.60
C GLY A 150 -2.09 6.64 -19.77
N HIS A 151 -2.97 6.09 -20.59
CA HIS A 151 -2.61 5.37 -21.82
C HIS A 151 -1.90 6.27 -22.82
N ALA A 152 -2.38 7.49 -23.04
CA ALA A 152 -1.75 8.45 -23.93
C ALA A 152 -0.33 8.80 -23.45
N MET A 153 -0.17 9.07 -22.15
CA MET A 153 1.14 9.33 -21.56
C MET A 153 2.07 8.13 -21.67
N LEU A 154 1.58 6.92 -21.39
CA LEU A 154 2.37 5.69 -21.47
C LEU A 154 2.81 5.42 -22.92
N SER A 155 1.93 5.63 -23.88
CA SER A 155 2.25 5.53 -25.31
C SER A 155 3.37 6.48 -25.71
N GLU A 156 3.32 7.73 -25.25
CA GLU A 156 4.38 8.72 -25.52
C GLU A 156 5.72 8.28 -24.91
N VAL A 157 5.70 7.77 -23.68
CA VAL A 157 6.90 7.24 -23.02
C VAL A 157 7.53 6.11 -23.84
N PHE A 158 6.75 5.12 -24.26
CA PHE A 158 7.24 3.98 -25.04
C PHE A 158 7.79 4.41 -26.41
N SER A 159 7.09 5.31 -27.10
CA SER A 159 7.54 5.85 -28.40
C SER A 159 8.86 6.63 -28.30
N ASN A 160 9.04 7.42 -27.23
CA ASN A 160 10.21 8.30 -27.08
C ASN A 160 11.44 7.61 -26.46
N HIS A 161 11.27 6.46 -25.80
CA HIS A 161 12.33 5.79 -25.03
C HIS A 161 12.58 4.35 -25.49
N GLN A 162 12.37 4.05 -26.77
CA GLN A 162 12.61 2.72 -27.32
C GLN A 162 14.06 2.26 -27.07
N GLY A 163 14.21 1.00 -26.65
CA GLY A 163 15.48 0.39 -26.27
C GLY A 163 15.97 0.78 -24.87
N GLY A 164 15.22 1.62 -24.16
CA GLY A 164 15.48 2.00 -22.78
C GLY A 164 14.85 1.04 -21.77
N GLU A 165 14.84 1.47 -20.50
CA GLU A 165 14.23 0.76 -19.39
C GLU A 165 13.23 1.67 -18.67
N LEU A 166 12.11 1.09 -18.26
CA LEU A 166 11.07 1.72 -17.46
C LEU A 166 11.16 1.18 -16.03
N GLY A 167 11.09 2.08 -15.05
CA GLY A 167 11.05 1.76 -13.63
C GLY A 167 9.70 2.12 -13.04
N LEU A 168 9.15 1.22 -12.22
CA LEU A 168 8.00 1.49 -11.37
C LEU A 168 8.49 1.77 -9.95
N PHE A 169 8.13 2.92 -9.41
CA PHE A 169 8.54 3.37 -8.09
C PHE A 169 7.34 3.51 -7.16
N VAL A 170 7.48 3.00 -5.93
CA VAL A 170 6.52 3.20 -4.84
C VAL A 170 7.28 3.82 -3.68
N HIS A 171 6.85 4.99 -3.21
CA HIS A 171 7.56 5.79 -2.19
C HIS A 171 9.07 5.92 -2.50
N ASP A 172 9.39 6.27 -3.75
CA ASP A 172 10.75 6.44 -4.29
C ASP A 172 11.65 5.18 -4.23
N ARG A 173 11.05 4.01 -3.98
CA ARG A 173 11.74 2.72 -4.06
C ARG A 173 11.40 2.05 -5.38
N LEU A 174 12.44 1.58 -6.08
CA LEU A 174 12.28 0.84 -7.31
C LEU A 174 11.66 -0.54 -7.04
N MET A 175 10.43 -0.74 -7.50
CA MET A 175 9.66 -1.98 -7.30
C MET A 175 9.80 -2.94 -8.47
N ALA A 176 9.84 -2.42 -9.70
CA ALA A 176 9.97 -3.21 -10.90
C ALA A 176 10.73 -2.46 -11.99
N ARG A 177 11.42 -3.21 -12.84
CA ARG A 177 12.10 -2.73 -14.04
C ARG A 177 11.62 -3.51 -15.25
N MET A 178 11.42 -2.82 -16.36
CA MET A 178 10.93 -3.43 -17.60
C MET A 178 11.65 -2.82 -18.79
N PRO A 179 12.15 -3.64 -19.73
CA PRO A 179 12.71 -3.12 -20.96
C PRO A 179 11.60 -2.55 -21.86
N ILE A 180 11.93 -1.48 -22.59
CA ILE A 180 11.09 -0.89 -23.63
C ILE A 180 11.56 -1.47 -24.97
N ASP A 181 11.22 -2.73 -25.23
CA ASP A 181 11.73 -3.48 -26.40
C ASP A 181 11.26 -2.91 -27.75
N SER A 182 10.03 -2.37 -27.78
CA SER A 182 9.43 -1.71 -28.94
C SER A 182 8.87 -0.35 -28.54
N GLY A 183 8.85 0.58 -29.52
CA GLY A 183 8.13 1.84 -29.36
C GLY A 183 6.62 1.70 -29.57
N GLU A 184 6.10 0.47 -29.65
CA GLU A 184 4.67 0.23 -29.81
C GLU A 184 3.94 0.68 -28.53
N PRO A 185 2.82 1.41 -28.67
CA PRO A 185 2.00 1.81 -27.54
C PRO A 185 1.61 0.59 -26.71
N LYS A 186 1.85 0.65 -25.40
CA LYS A 186 1.26 -0.28 -24.46
C LYS A 186 0.07 0.36 -23.79
N GLU A 187 -1.01 -0.40 -23.72
CA GLU A 187 -2.18 -0.02 -22.92
C GLU A 187 -1.88 -0.25 -21.42
N GLU A 188 -1.04 -1.22 -21.09
CA GLU A 188 -0.85 -1.62 -19.70
C GLU A 188 0.62 -1.86 -19.35
N ILE A 189 0.89 -1.72 -18.06
CA ILE A 189 2.14 -2.20 -17.46
C ILE A 189 1.85 -3.55 -16.80
N ILE A 190 2.59 -4.58 -17.23
CA ILE A 190 2.51 -5.92 -16.68
C ILE A 190 3.81 -6.24 -15.95
N ILE A 191 3.71 -6.52 -14.65
CA ILE A 191 4.82 -7.01 -13.84
C ILE A 191 4.64 -8.53 -13.69
N ALA A 192 5.43 -9.29 -14.44
CA ALA A 192 5.35 -10.75 -14.45
C ALA A 192 6.49 -11.39 -13.65
N GLY A 193 6.31 -12.67 -13.31
CA GLY A 193 7.35 -13.48 -12.68
C GLY A 193 7.46 -13.30 -11.16
N ILE A 194 6.43 -12.72 -10.52
CA ILE A 194 6.36 -12.62 -9.06
C ILE A 194 6.35 -14.05 -8.48
N PRO A 195 7.14 -14.37 -7.44
CA PRO A 195 7.36 -15.75 -7.01
C PRO A 195 6.09 -16.54 -6.69
N VAL A 196 5.08 -15.89 -6.12
CA VAL A 196 3.79 -16.50 -5.78
C VAL A 196 2.63 -15.54 -6.10
N PRO A 197 1.45 -16.06 -6.51
CA PRO A 197 0.29 -15.22 -6.85
C PRO A 197 -0.20 -14.34 -5.72
N ASP A 198 -0.14 -14.82 -4.48
CA ASP A 198 -0.59 -14.06 -3.31
C ASP A 198 0.19 -12.76 -3.13
N MET A 199 1.48 -12.72 -3.51
CA MET A 199 2.27 -11.49 -3.48
C MET A 199 1.79 -10.47 -4.52
N ALA A 200 1.34 -10.94 -5.69
CA ALA A 200 0.75 -10.06 -6.70
C ALA A 200 -0.59 -9.48 -6.21
N GLY A 201 -1.41 -10.30 -5.53
CA GLY A 201 -2.63 -9.84 -4.88
C GLY A 201 -2.38 -8.80 -3.80
N ILE A 202 -1.40 -9.04 -2.91
CA ILE A 202 -1.01 -8.07 -1.87
C ILE A 202 -0.56 -6.74 -2.47
N PHE A 203 0.25 -6.79 -3.53
CA PHE A 203 0.69 -5.59 -4.23
C PHE A 203 -0.49 -4.83 -4.85
N ALA A 204 -1.43 -5.55 -5.48
CA ALA A 204 -2.61 -4.94 -6.07
C ALA A 204 -3.51 -4.27 -5.01
N ASP A 205 -3.78 -4.95 -3.88
CA ASP A 205 -4.50 -4.38 -2.74
C ASP A 205 -3.83 -3.08 -2.26
N ASP A 206 -2.50 -3.11 -2.07
CA ASP A 206 -1.73 -1.96 -1.56
C ASP A 206 -1.80 -0.76 -2.53
N VAL A 207 -1.68 -0.99 -3.84
CA VAL A 207 -1.77 0.06 -4.87
C VAL A 207 -3.19 0.61 -4.95
N ASN A 208 -4.22 -0.25 -4.95
CA ASN A 208 -5.61 0.18 -5.06
C ASN A 208 -6.03 1.00 -3.84
N VAL A 209 -5.71 0.53 -2.62
CA VAL A 209 -5.95 1.29 -1.39
C VAL A 209 -5.17 2.59 -1.39
N GLY A 210 -3.88 2.57 -1.75
CA GLY A 210 -3.08 3.78 -1.81
C GLY A 210 -3.58 4.81 -2.82
N THR A 211 -4.14 4.35 -3.94
CA THR A 211 -4.61 5.22 -5.02
C THR A 211 -6.01 5.77 -4.75
N HIS A 212 -6.91 4.94 -4.23
CA HIS A 212 -8.34 5.24 -4.16
C HIS A 212 -8.89 5.45 -2.75
N VAL A 213 -8.09 5.26 -1.69
CA VAL A 213 -8.51 5.45 -0.30
C VAL A 213 -7.64 6.51 0.37
N THR A 214 -8.28 7.54 0.90
CA THR A 214 -7.62 8.53 1.77
C THR A 214 -7.98 8.25 3.21
N PHE A 215 -6.96 7.99 4.03
CA PHE A 215 -7.11 7.88 5.48
C PHE A 215 -6.94 9.26 6.13
N SER A 216 -7.76 9.52 7.13
CA SER A 216 -7.69 10.73 7.95
C SER A 216 -8.04 10.41 9.40
N LEU A 217 -7.69 11.32 10.31
CA LEU A 217 -8.22 11.30 11.67
C LEU A 217 -9.67 11.84 11.64
N PRO A 218 -10.57 11.33 12.50
CA PRO A 218 -11.96 11.77 12.57
C PRO A 218 -12.11 13.24 12.97
#